data_AF-A0A1V8RWL8-F1
#
_entry.id   AF-A0A1V8RWL8-F1
#
_cell.length_a   1.000
_cell.length_b   1.000
_cell.length_c   1.000
_cell.angle_alpha   90.00
_cell.angle_beta   90.00
_cell.angle_gamma   90.00
#
_symmetry.space_group_name_H-M   'P 1'
#
loop_
_entity.id
_entity.type
_entity.pdbx_description
1 polymer ?
#
loop_
_entity_poly.entity_id
_entity_poly.type
_entity_poly.pdbx_seq_one_letter_code
_entity_poly.pdbx_strand_id
1 'polypeptide(L)' 'MCSGDLVAELERIALAVQFLFPSHTDPERFHVDKSEIVRSLRDLAAQSDGGGHRWWSSDRPGVSESVGMR' A
#
# COMPACT_ATOMS: atom_id res chain seq x y z
N MET A 1 -12.52 6.34 18.14
CA MET A 1 -13.10 5.51 17.06
C MET A 1 -13.47 4.19 17.66
N CYS A 2 -14.70 3.72 17.44
CA CYS A 2 -15.13 2.41 17.93
C CYS A 2 -14.55 1.33 17.00
N SER A 3 -14.05 0.23 17.55
CA SER A 3 -13.35 -0.82 16.78
C SER A 3 -14.16 -1.44 15.62
N GLY A 4 -15.48 -1.20 15.54
CA GLY A 4 -16.33 -1.66 14.44
C GLY A 4 -16.10 -0.94 13.10
N ASP A 5 -15.68 0.33 13.10
CA ASP A 5 -15.47 1.11 11.87
C ASP A 5 -14.22 0.64 11.12
N LEU A 6 -13.20 0.19 11.86
CA LEU A 6 -11.94 -0.34 11.32
C LEU A 6 -12.14 -1.65 10.56
N VAL A 7 -12.93 -2.57 11.14
CA VAL A 7 -13.20 -3.88 10.54
C VAL A 7 -13.98 -3.71 9.24
N ALA A 8 -15.00 -2.86 9.23
CA ALA A 8 -15.77 -2.56 8.03
C ALA A 8 -14.92 -1.93 6.91
N GLU A 9 -13.93 -1.08 7.25
CA GLU A 9 -12.99 -0.57 6.24
C GLU A 9 -12.12 -1.68 5.65
N LEU A 10 -11.56 -2.54 6.51
CA LEU A 10 -10.70 -3.64 6.06
C LEU A 10 -11.44 -4.59 5.11
N GLU A 11 -12.70 -4.90 5.41
CA GLU A 11 -13.54 -5.73 4.54
C GLU A 11 -13.79 -5.08 3.18
N ARG A 12 -14.06 -3.76 3.15
CA ARG A 12 -14.21 -3.01 1.90
C ARG A 12 -12.94 -3.03 1.06
N ILE A 13 -11.78 -2.82 1.68
CA ILE A 13 -10.48 -2.86 1.00
C ILE A 13 -10.19 -4.29 0.47
N ALA A 14 -10.47 -5.32 1.27
CA ALA A 14 -10.27 -6.71 0.86
C ALA A 14 -11.13 -7.10 -0.36
N LEU A 15 -12.37 -6.60 -0.42
CA LEU A 15 -13.22 -6.77 -1.60
C LEU A 15 -12.64 -6.04 -2.82
N ALA A 16 -12.19 -4.78 -2.67
CA ALA A 16 -11.58 -4.02 -3.76
C ALA A 16 -10.33 -4.72 -4.33
N VAL A 17 -9.50 -5.31 -3.48
CA VAL A 17 -8.33 -6.10 -3.90
C VAL A 17 -8.73 -7.37 -4.66
N GLN A 18 -9.79 -8.06 -4.26
CA GLN A 18 -10.27 -9.26 -4.98
C GLN A 18 -10.69 -8.96 -6.41
N PHE A 19 -11.20 -7.75 -6.66
CA PHE A 19 -11.57 -7.29 -8.00
C PHE A 19 -10.45 -6.56 -8.74
N LEU A 20 -9.30 -6.35 -8.10
CA LEU A 20 -8.15 -5.71 -8.72
C LEU A 20 -7.43 -6.71 -9.63
N PHE A 21 -7.92 -6.85 -10.85
CA PHE A 21 -7.25 -7.64 -11.88
C PHE A 21 -6.31 -6.77 -12.70
N PRO A 22 -5.06 -7.19 -12.93
CA PRO A 22 -4.19 -6.52 -13.90
C PRO A 22 -4.84 -6.64 -15.28
N SER A 23 -5.45 -5.54 -15.73
CA SER A 23 -6.11 -5.48 -17.03
C SER A 23 -5.10 -5.00 -18.07
N HIS A 24 -4.69 -5.88 -18.98
CA HIS A 24 -3.97 -5.47 -20.20
C HIS A 24 -4.83 -4.58 -21.10
N THR A 25 -6.17 -4.65 -20.94
CA THR A 25 -7.15 -3.90 -21.72
C THR A 25 -7.29 -2.45 -21.24
N ASP A 26 -7.04 -2.18 -19.95
CA ASP A 26 -7.11 -0.83 -19.38
C ASP A 26 -6.07 -0.65 -18.26
N PRO A 27 -4.81 -0.35 -18.63
CA PRO A 27 -3.73 -0.18 -17.67
C PRO A 27 -3.89 1.08 -16.82
N GLU A 28 -4.47 2.17 -17.37
CA GLU A 28 -4.65 3.41 -16.62
C GLU A 28 -5.64 3.22 -15.47
N ARG A 29 -6.79 2.58 -15.75
CA ARG A 29 -7.76 2.26 -14.72
C ARG A 29 -7.18 1.34 -13.64
N PHE A 30 -6.40 0.33 -14.02
CA PHE A 30 -5.70 -0.51 -13.04
C PHE A 30 -4.80 0.32 -12.11
N HIS A 31 -4.07 1.31 -12.65
CA HIS A 31 -3.22 2.18 -11.85
C HIS A 31 -4.01 3.09 -10.91
N VAL A 32 -5.17 3.60 -11.35
CA VAL A 32 -6.07 4.40 -10.53
C VAL A 32 -6.62 3.56 -9.37
N ASP A 33 -7.28 2.43 -9.68
CA ASP A 33 -7.92 1.56 -8.69
C ASP A 33 -6.89 1.06 -7.65
N LYS A 34 -5.69 0.67 -8.11
CA LYS A 34 -4.58 0.29 -7.23
C LYS A 34 -4.15 1.46 -6.31
N SER A 35 -4.06 2.67 -6.85
CA SER A 35 -3.60 3.83 -6.09
C SER A 35 -4.61 4.24 -5.01
N GLU A 36 -5.91 4.11 -5.29
CA GLU A 36 -6.98 4.32 -4.31
C GLU A 36 -6.92 3.30 -3.18
N ILE A 37 -6.78 2.02 -3.49
CA ILE A 37 -6.63 0.95 -2.49
C ILE A 37 -5.43 1.20 -1.59
N VAL A 38 -4.27 1.56 -2.17
CA VAL A 38 -3.05 1.86 -1.40
C VAL A 38 -3.23 3.09 -0.52
N ARG A 39 -3.94 4.11 -0.99
CA ARG A 39 -4.26 5.30 -0.20
C ARG A 39 -5.12 4.93 1.01
N SER A 40 -6.21 4.18 0.81
CA SER A 40 -7.09 3.74 1.90
C SER A 40 -6.33 2.93 2.96
N LEU A 41 -5.42 2.04 2.54
CA LEU A 41 -4.57 1.29 3.47
C LEU A 41 -3.62 2.19 4.28
N ARG A 42 -3.02 3.21 3.65
CA ARG A 42 -2.16 4.18 4.35
C ARG A 42 -2.95 5.01 5.34
N ASP A 43 -4.13 5.48 4.94
CA ASP A 43 -5.01 6.27 5.79
C ASP A 43 -5.44 5.43 7.00
N LEU A 44 -5.75 4.15 6.80
CA LEU A 44 -6.10 3.23 7.88
C LEU A 44 -4.93 2.97 8.83
N ALA A 45 -3.72 2.76 8.30
CA ALA A 45 -2.52 2.58 9.09
C ALA A 45 -2.19 3.84 9.92
N ALA A 46 -2.35 5.03 9.35
CA ALA A 46 -2.15 6.30 10.04
C ALA A 46 -3.17 6.53 11.17
N GLN A 47 -4.36 5.94 11.06
CA GLN A 47 -5.40 6.01 12.10
C GLN A 47 -5.22 4.96 13.20
N SER A 48 -4.63 3.80 12.88
CA SER A 48 -4.42 2.70 13.82
C SER A 48 -3.21 2.90 14.73
N ASP A 49 -2.19 3.64 14.26
CA ASP A 49 -0.96 3.88 15.02
C ASP A 49 -0.87 5.33 15.48
N GLY A 50 -0.82 5.55 16.79
CA GLY A 50 -0.29 6.77 17.40
C GLY A 50 1.23 6.95 17.18
N GLY A 51 1.74 6.71 15.97
CA GLY A 51 3.15 6.87 15.62
C GLY A 51 3.78 5.65 14.95
N GLY A 52 3.50 5.50 13.65
CA GLY A 52 4.42 4.99 12.63
C GLY A 52 5.35 3.82 12.98
N HIS A 53 4.85 2.58 12.93
CA HIS A 53 5.72 1.49 12.53
C HIS A 53 5.82 1.46 10.99
N ARG A 54 7.00 1.86 10.51
CA ARG A 54 7.43 1.79 9.10
C ARG A 54 7.48 0.32 8.65
N TRP A 55 6.33 -0.30 8.42
CA TRP A 55 6.25 -1.69 7.97
C TRP A 55 6.63 -1.87 6.50
N TRP A 56 6.66 -0.77 5.75
CA TRP A 56 7.07 -0.73 4.36
C TRP A 56 8.47 -0.12 4.17
N SER A 57 9.45 -0.46 5.00
CA SER A 57 10.83 -0.24 4.57
C SER A 57 11.02 -1.10 3.32
N SER A 58 10.99 -0.45 2.16
CA SER A 58 11.57 -1.01 0.95
C SER A 58 13.05 -1.16 1.24
N ASP A 59 13.44 -2.30 1.83
CA ASP A 59 14.80 -2.84 1.71
C ASP A 59 15.03 -3.10 0.23
N ARG A 60 15.30 -2.04 -0.52
CA ARG A 60 16.15 -2.14 -1.68
C ARG A 60 17.53 -2.41 -1.09
N PRO A 61 18.09 -3.63 -1.20
CA PRO A 61 19.49 -3.83 -0.84
C PRO A 61 20.28 -2.81 -1.65
N GLY A 62 21.00 -1.94 -0.92
CA GLY A 62 21.81 -0.90 -1.52
C GLY A 62 22.73 -1.53 -2.56
N VAL A 63 22.68 -0.97 -3.77
CA VAL A 63 23.80 -1.10 -4.70
C VAL A 63 24.96 -0.37 -4.03
N SER A 64 25.73 -1.11 -3.22
CA SER A 64 27.08 -0.73 -2.84
C SER A 64 27.94 -0.86 -4.10
N GLU A 65 27.84 0.13 -4.99
CA GLU A 65 28.87 0.33 -5.99
C GLU A 65 30.06 0.98 -5.27
N SER A 66 30.94 0.12 -4.77
CA SER A 66 32.30 0.49 -4.37
C SER A 66 33.04 0.99 -5.62
N VAL A 67 32.91 2.27 -5.94
CA VAL A 67 33.82 2.94 -6.87
C VAL A 67 35.16 3.07 -6.14
N GLY A 68 36.01 2.07 -6.36
CA GLY A 68 37.38 2.06 -5.91
C GLY A 68 38.10 3.29 -6.42
N MET A 69 38.72 4.02 -5.50
CA MET A 69 39.81 4.92 -5.79
C MET A 69 40.91 4.15 -6.54
N ARG A 70 41.16 4.53 -7.80
CA ARG A 70 42.46 4.44 -8.45
C ARG A 70 42.64 5.61 -9.38
#